data_AF-A0A1S3GVZ9-F1
#
_entry.id   AF-A0A1S3GVZ9-F1
#
_cell.length_a   1.000
_cell.length_b   1.000
_cell.length_c   1.000
_cell.angle_alpha   90.00
_cell.angle_beta   90.00
_cell.angle_gamma   90.00
#
_symmetry.space_group_name_H-M   'P 1'
#
loop_
_entity.id
_entity.type
_entity.pdbx_description
1 polymer ?
#
loop_
_entity_poly.entity_id
_entity_poly.type
_entity_poly.pdbx_seq_one_letter_code
_entity_poly.pdbx_strand_id
1 'polypeptide(L)'
;MPHLPLASFRPPLWGLRPSRGLPKPRPLSTQSEPHSSSVSRRNREAKQKRLREKQEALEAAITRKSKTPAETSKAWSPKEIVLYEIPTEPGEKKDVSVPLPPAYSPRYVEASWYPWWVREGFFKPEYQTRLPQATGETFSMCIPPPNVTGSLHIGHALTVAIQDALVRWHRMRGDRVLWVPGSDHAGIATQAVVEKQLWKEQGVRRHELGREDFLKEVWQWKEK
;
A
#
# COMPACT_ATOMS: atom_id res chain seq x y z
N MET A 1 -37.17 -13.30 -37.35
CA MET A 1 -36.33 -14.18 -36.50
C MET A 1 -36.69 -13.91 -35.04
N PRO A 2 -37.17 -14.91 -34.30
CA PRO A 2 -37.84 -14.72 -33.03
C PRO A 2 -36.87 -14.53 -31.86
N HIS A 3 -37.38 -13.77 -30.91
CA HIS A 3 -36.87 -13.44 -29.58
C HIS A 3 -36.91 -14.68 -28.67
N LEU A 4 -35.76 -15.07 -28.12
CA LEU A 4 -35.66 -16.10 -27.09
C LEU A 4 -35.94 -15.48 -25.70
N PRO A 5 -36.85 -16.05 -24.89
CA PRO A 5 -37.14 -15.52 -23.57
C PRO A 5 -36.13 -16.00 -22.51
N LEU A 6 -35.78 -15.07 -21.61
CA LEU A 6 -34.98 -15.29 -20.41
C LEU A 6 -35.66 -16.32 -19.48
N ALA A 7 -34.99 -17.45 -19.23
CA ALA A 7 -35.41 -18.43 -18.25
C ALA A 7 -35.20 -17.87 -16.83
N SER A 8 -36.28 -17.75 -16.08
CA SER A 8 -36.30 -17.33 -14.68
C SER A 8 -35.90 -18.50 -13.77
N PHE A 9 -34.73 -18.36 -13.14
CA PHE A 9 -34.25 -19.27 -12.10
C PHE A 9 -35.08 -19.03 -10.81
N ARG A 10 -35.94 -19.97 -10.42
CA ARG A 10 -36.60 -19.99 -9.11
C ARG A 10 -35.73 -20.74 -8.09
N PRO A 11 -35.43 -20.17 -6.91
CA PRO A 11 -34.77 -20.90 -5.83
C PRO A 11 -35.78 -21.81 -5.08
N PRO A 12 -35.33 -22.93 -4.48
CA PRO A 12 -36.22 -23.85 -3.80
C PRO A 12 -36.66 -23.35 -2.42
N LEU A 13 -37.95 -23.56 -2.14
CA LEU A 13 -38.66 -23.27 -0.89
C LEU A 13 -38.08 -24.03 0.31
N TRP A 14 -37.84 -23.30 1.40
CA TRP A 14 -37.54 -23.84 2.72
C TRP A 14 -38.76 -24.53 3.32
N GLY A 15 -38.65 -25.82 3.60
CA GLY A 15 -39.66 -26.61 4.30
C GLY A 15 -39.46 -26.58 5.82
N LEU A 16 -40.44 -26.05 6.55
CA LEU A 16 -40.59 -26.13 7.99
C LEU A 16 -40.86 -27.59 8.42
N ARG A 17 -40.11 -28.11 9.39
CA ARG A 17 -40.45 -29.35 10.13
C ARG A 17 -40.65 -29.03 11.63
N PRO A 18 -41.62 -29.65 12.33
CA PRO A 18 -41.99 -29.25 13.68
C PRO A 18 -41.08 -29.84 14.77
N SER A 19 -40.93 -29.10 15.87
CA SER A 19 -40.12 -29.41 17.05
C SER A 19 -40.62 -30.62 17.84
N ARG A 20 -39.70 -31.46 18.34
CA ARG A 20 -39.92 -32.36 19.49
C ARG A 20 -38.86 -32.10 20.55
N GLY A 21 -39.30 -32.07 21.81
CA GLY A 21 -38.66 -31.40 22.94
C GLY A 21 -37.41 -32.08 23.54
N LEU A 22 -36.71 -31.27 24.34
CA LEU A 22 -35.50 -31.57 25.11
C LEU A 22 -35.81 -32.37 26.40
N PRO A 23 -34.88 -33.23 26.86
CA PRO A 23 -34.72 -33.54 28.28
C PRO A 23 -33.50 -32.80 28.90
N LYS A 24 -33.66 -32.35 30.15
CA LYS A 24 -32.70 -31.60 30.99
C LYS A 24 -31.46 -32.43 31.42
N PRO A 25 -30.33 -31.79 31.81
CA PRO A 25 -29.05 -32.46 32.04
C PRO A 25 -28.93 -33.07 33.45
N ARG A 26 -28.14 -34.15 33.59
CA ARG A 26 -27.62 -34.65 34.88
C ARG A 26 -26.23 -34.06 35.14
N PRO A 27 -25.89 -33.67 36.39
CA PRO A 27 -24.54 -33.24 36.71
C PRO A 27 -23.69 -34.47 37.07
N LEU A 28 -22.57 -34.68 36.38
CA LEU A 28 -21.49 -35.54 36.88
C LEU A 28 -20.30 -34.65 37.26
N SER A 29 -20.07 -34.64 38.57
CA SER A 29 -18.79 -34.31 39.19
C SER A 29 -17.72 -35.27 38.69
N THR A 30 -16.57 -34.75 38.27
CA THR A 30 -15.28 -35.43 38.46
C THR A 30 -14.15 -34.41 38.28
N GLN A 31 -13.40 -34.23 39.37
CA GLN A 31 -12.04 -33.71 39.32
C GLN A 31 -11.22 -34.55 38.32
N SER A 32 -10.37 -33.93 37.51
CA SER A 32 -9.38 -34.64 36.71
C SER A 32 -8.01 -33.99 36.79
N GLU A 33 -7.08 -34.77 37.33
CA GLU A 33 -5.62 -34.60 37.37
C GLU A 33 -5.00 -34.54 35.94
N PRO A 34 -3.75 -34.01 35.78
CA PRO A 34 -3.22 -33.61 34.49
C PRO A 34 -2.54 -34.76 33.74
N HIS A 35 -3.30 -35.54 32.97
CA HIS A 35 -2.72 -36.46 31.98
C HIS A 35 -2.51 -35.76 30.63
N SER A 36 -1.32 -35.20 30.40
CA SER A 36 -0.89 -34.87 29.03
C SER A 36 -0.73 -36.19 28.26
N SER A 37 -1.60 -36.43 27.27
CA SER A 37 -1.61 -37.69 26.51
C SER A 37 -0.28 -37.92 25.77
N SER A 38 0.21 -39.16 25.76
CA SER A 38 1.43 -39.60 25.05
C SER A 38 1.46 -39.19 23.57
N VAL A 39 0.27 -39.04 22.97
CA VAL A 39 0.04 -38.56 21.61
C VAL A 39 0.49 -37.09 21.43
N SER A 40 0.26 -36.23 22.43
CA SER A 40 0.66 -34.81 22.40
C SER A 40 2.18 -34.62 22.42
N ARG A 41 2.90 -35.45 23.21
CA ARG A 41 4.37 -35.49 23.20
C ARG A 41 4.93 -35.94 21.85
N ARG A 42 4.41 -37.03 21.28
CA ARG A 42 4.81 -37.52 19.94
C ARG A 42 4.59 -36.47 18.85
N ASN A 43 3.47 -35.74 18.90
CA ASN A 43 3.17 -34.68 17.93
C ASN A 43 4.15 -33.49 18.06
N ARG A 44 4.56 -33.14 19.29
CA ARG A 44 5.52 -32.06 19.54
C ARG A 44 6.93 -32.45 19.10
N GLU A 45 7.34 -33.69 19.36
CA GLU A 45 8.61 -34.27 18.92
C GLU A 45 8.70 -34.35 17.39
N ALA A 46 7.63 -34.80 16.71
CA ALA A 46 7.55 -34.83 15.25
C ALA A 46 7.63 -33.42 14.62
N LYS A 47 7.00 -32.42 15.25
CA LYS A 47 7.07 -31.02 14.81
C LYS A 47 8.49 -30.44 14.98
N GLN A 48 9.16 -30.75 16.09
CA GLN A 48 10.54 -30.32 16.34
C GLN A 48 11.51 -30.99 15.36
N LYS A 49 11.34 -32.28 15.06
CA LYS A 49 12.15 -33.00 14.08
C LYS A 49 12.05 -32.37 12.68
N ARG A 50 10.83 -32.09 12.21
CA ARG A 50 10.61 -31.41 10.92
C ARG A 50 11.23 -30.02 10.85
N LEU A 51 11.27 -29.29 11.97
CA LEU A 51 11.88 -27.97 12.02
C LEU A 51 13.41 -28.06 11.89
N ARG A 52 14.03 -29.03 12.57
CA ARG A 52 15.47 -29.29 12.48
C ARG A 52 15.88 -29.75 11.08
N GLU A 53 15.15 -30.71 10.51
CA GLU A 53 15.38 -31.17 9.12
C GLU A 53 15.26 -30.00 8.13
N LYS A 54 14.33 -29.07 8.35
CA LYS A 54 14.16 -27.88 7.51
C LYS A 54 15.30 -26.86 7.70
N GLN A 55 15.82 -26.72 8.93
CA GLN A 55 16.99 -25.87 9.22
C GLN A 55 18.26 -26.47 8.62
N GLU A 56 18.51 -27.76 8.81
CA GLU A 56 19.64 -28.50 8.24
C GLU A 56 19.60 -28.48 6.71
N ALA A 57 18.42 -28.61 6.10
CA ALA A 57 18.27 -28.47 4.65
C ALA A 57 18.58 -27.05 4.16
N LEU A 58 18.21 -26.02 4.93
CA LEU A 58 18.52 -24.62 4.63
C LEU A 58 20.03 -24.35 4.76
N GLU A 59 20.66 -24.84 5.83
CA GLU A 59 22.10 -24.73 6.05
C GLU A 59 22.91 -25.50 5.00
N ALA A 60 22.46 -26.69 4.62
CA ALA A 60 23.05 -27.47 3.53
C ALA A 60 22.90 -26.77 2.18
N ALA A 61 21.78 -26.09 1.92
CA ALA A 61 21.57 -25.30 0.70
C ALA A 61 22.50 -24.07 0.67
N ILE A 62 22.67 -23.38 1.80
CA ILE A 62 23.62 -22.24 1.93
C ILE A 62 25.05 -22.73 1.70
N THR A 63 25.43 -23.87 2.27
CA THR A 63 26.77 -24.46 2.14
C THR A 63 27.06 -24.98 0.72
N ARG A 64 26.03 -25.46 0.00
CA ARG A 64 26.16 -25.84 -1.42
C ARG A 64 26.34 -24.61 -2.32
N LYS A 65 25.67 -23.50 -1.98
CA LYS A 65 25.79 -22.23 -2.71
C LYS A 65 27.15 -21.56 -2.50
N SER A 66 27.85 -21.84 -1.41
CA SER A 66 29.22 -21.35 -1.15
C SER A 66 30.34 -22.20 -1.77
N LYS A 67 30.05 -23.45 -2.18
CA LYS A 67 31.05 -24.37 -2.78
C LYS A 67 30.99 -24.48 -4.31
N THR A 68 30.07 -23.79 -4.98
CA THR A 68 30.04 -23.75 -6.45
C THR A 68 31.14 -22.79 -6.95
N PRO A 69 31.93 -23.12 -7.99
CA PRO A 69 32.99 -22.24 -8.48
C PRO A 69 32.36 -20.92 -8.95
N ALA A 70 32.95 -19.80 -8.54
CA ALA A 70 32.50 -18.47 -8.89
C ALA A 70 32.50 -18.28 -10.41
N GLU A 71 31.34 -18.43 -11.04
CA GLU A 71 31.05 -17.72 -12.29
C GLU A 71 31.25 -16.23 -12.01
N THR A 72 31.98 -15.56 -12.89
CA THR A 72 32.31 -14.14 -12.83
C THR A 72 31.04 -13.30 -12.95
N SER A 73 30.25 -13.23 -11.88
CA SER A 73 29.21 -12.24 -11.73
C SER A 73 29.91 -10.88 -11.75
N LYS A 74 29.65 -10.09 -12.79
CA LYS A 74 30.06 -8.69 -12.85
C LYS A 74 29.62 -8.05 -11.53
N ALA A 75 30.57 -7.73 -10.67
CA ALA A 75 30.31 -7.00 -9.45
C ALA A 75 29.59 -5.71 -9.84
N TRP A 76 28.38 -5.51 -9.33
CA TRP A 76 27.62 -4.29 -9.55
C TRP A 76 28.39 -3.15 -8.88
N SER A 77 29.02 -2.29 -9.68
CA SER A 77 29.61 -1.06 -9.18
C SER A 77 28.50 -0.04 -8.93
N PRO A 78 28.56 0.73 -7.82
CA PRO A 78 27.65 1.84 -7.61
C PRO A 78 27.79 2.81 -8.77
N LYS A 79 26.71 3.03 -9.52
CA LYS A 79 26.70 4.07 -10.55
C LYS A 79 26.81 5.42 -9.86
N GLU A 80 27.76 6.22 -10.29
CA GLU A 80 27.95 7.58 -9.80
C GLU A 80 26.67 8.39 -10.05
N ILE A 81 26.08 8.94 -8.99
CA ILE A 81 24.82 9.67 -9.06
C ILE A 81 25.15 11.08 -9.53
N VAL A 82 24.96 11.35 -10.81
CA VAL A 82 25.11 12.72 -11.34
C VAL A 82 23.98 13.60 -10.80
N LEU A 83 24.35 14.70 -10.15
CA LEU A 83 23.44 15.70 -9.58
C LEU A 83 23.35 16.93 -10.48
N TYR A 84 22.23 17.64 -10.40
CA TYR A 84 22.03 18.92 -11.07
C TYR A 84 22.53 20.04 -10.15
N GLU A 85 23.65 20.66 -10.50
CA GLU A 85 24.34 21.66 -9.67
C GLU A 85 24.11 23.11 -10.14
N ILE A 86 23.37 23.30 -11.23
CA ILE A 86 23.10 24.64 -11.76
C ILE A 86 22.15 25.37 -10.80
N PRO A 87 22.51 26.59 -10.33
CA PRO A 87 21.62 27.38 -9.48
C PRO A 87 20.40 27.81 -10.29
N THR A 88 19.30 27.06 -10.15
CA THR A 88 17.99 27.40 -10.71
C THR A 88 17.11 27.90 -9.58
N GLU A 89 16.59 29.11 -9.73
CA GLU A 89 15.64 29.66 -8.75
C GLU A 89 14.41 28.76 -8.61
N PRO A 90 13.83 28.62 -7.40
CA PRO A 90 12.67 27.78 -7.18
C PRO A 90 11.50 28.11 -8.12
N GLY A 91 11.11 27.11 -8.93
CA GLY A 91 10.03 27.26 -9.89
C GLY A 91 10.45 27.79 -11.25
N GLU A 92 11.70 28.20 -11.46
CA GLU A 92 12.19 28.53 -12.80
C GLU A 92 12.38 27.30 -13.68
N LYS A 93 12.29 27.52 -14.99
CA LYS A 93 12.52 26.46 -15.96
C LYS A 93 13.97 26.02 -15.87
N LYS A 94 14.18 24.70 -15.80
CA LYS A 94 15.50 24.08 -15.81
C LYS A 94 16.34 24.56 -17.01
N ASP A 95 17.58 24.97 -16.74
CA ASP A 95 18.55 25.23 -17.81
C ASP A 95 18.99 23.91 -18.48
N VAL A 96 18.81 23.86 -19.79
CA VAL A 96 19.14 22.72 -20.67
C VAL A 96 20.21 23.08 -21.70
N SER A 97 20.81 24.27 -21.59
CA SER A 97 21.86 24.74 -22.51
C SER A 97 23.23 24.10 -22.24
N VAL A 98 23.44 23.60 -21.02
CA VAL A 98 24.68 22.93 -20.63
C VAL A 98 24.77 21.51 -21.20
N PRO A 99 25.99 20.97 -21.39
CA PRO A 99 26.18 19.59 -21.80
C PRO A 99 25.45 18.60 -20.88
N LEU A 100 24.75 17.63 -21.48
CA LEU A 100 24.05 16.59 -20.73
C LEU A 100 25.04 15.58 -20.14
N PRO A 101 24.72 14.97 -18.98
CA PRO A 101 25.51 13.88 -18.42
C PRO A 101 25.67 12.72 -19.42
N PRO A 102 26.80 11.99 -19.38
CA PRO A 102 27.07 10.89 -20.30
C PRO A 102 26.12 9.69 -20.12
N ALA A 103 25.39 9.62 -18.99
CA ALA A 103 24.40 8.61 -18.70
C ALA A 103 23.13 9.22 -18.10
N TYR A 104 21.97 8.57 -18.32
CA TYR A 104 20.72 8.99 -17.72
C TYR A 104 20.76 8.92 -16.19
N SER A 105 20.45 10.05 -15.53
CA SER A 105 20.27 10.16 -14.09
C SER A 105 18.88 10.76 -13.82
N PRO A 106 17.94 10.02 -13.20
CA PRO A 106 16.62 10.56 -12.85
C PRO A 106 16.71 11.80 -11.98
N ARG A 107 17.62 11.79 -10.99
CA ARG A 107 17.83 12.94 -10.09
C ARG A 107 18.29 14.18 -10.83
N TYR A 108 19.16 14.01 -11.84
CA TYR A 108 19.52 15.12 -12.72
C TYR A 108 18.31 15.55 -13.54
N VAL A 109 17.66 14.62 -14.23
CA VAL A 109 16.60 14.91 -15.20
C VAL A 109 15.41 15.60 -14.55
N GLU A 110 14.90 15.07 -13.44
CA GLU A 110 13.71 15.54 -12.73
C GLU A 110 13.92 16.85 -11.95
N ALA A 111 15.17 17.24 -11.70
CA ALA A 111 15.50 18.48 -10.99
C ALA A 111 14.81 19.70 -11.64
N SER A 112 14.29 20.58 -10.79
CA SER A 112 13.63 21.85 -11.14
C SER A 112 12.30 21.76 -11.92
N TRP A 113 11.96 20.63 -12.56
CA TRP A 113 10.74 20.51 -13.36
C TRP A 113 9.45 20.60 -12.57
N TYR A 114 9.36 19.86 -11.45
CA TYR A 114 8.11 19.80 -10.69
C TYR A 114 7.74 21.17 -10.10
N PRO A 115 8.64 21.91 -9.42
CA PRO A 115 8.37 23.29 -9.00
C PRO A 115 7.95 24.20 -10.15
N TRP A 116 8.60 24.08 -11.31
CA TRP A 116 8.24 24.86 -12.49
C TRP A 116 6.83 24.52 -13.00
N TRP A 117 6.46 23.24 -13.11
CA TRP A 117 5.10 22.83 -13.50
C TRP A 117 4.02 23.36 -12.56
N VAL A 118 4.30 23.39 -11.25
CA VAL A 118 3.39 23.98 -10.25
C VAL A 118 3.25 25.48 -10.48
N ARG A 119 4.37 26.19 -10.68
CA ARG A 119 4.38 27.65 -10.88
C ARG A 119 3.64 28.08 -12.14
N GLU A 120 3.89 27.40 -13.25
CA GLU A 120 3.21 27.67 -14.53
C GLU A 120 1.71 27.29 -14.51
N GLY A 121 1.30 26.53 -13.49
CA GLY A 121 -0.09 26.12 -13.33
C GLY A 121 -0.54 25.06 -14.34
N PHE A 122 0.37 24.24 -14.87
CA PHE A 122 0.05 23.18 -15.86
C PHE A 122 -0.96 22.15 -15.33
N PHE A 123 -1.04 22.01 -14.01
CA PHE A 123 -1.98 21.11 -13.36
C PHE A 123 -3.40 21.69 -13.24
N LYS A 124 -3.58 23.00 -13.47
CA LYS A 124 -4.88 23.68 -13.35
C LYS A 124 -5.75 23.43 -14.59
N PRO A 125 -7.03 23.08 -14.44
CA PRO A 125 -7.94 22.88 -15.59
C PRO A 125 -8.02 24.09 -16.53
N GLU A 126 -7.86 25.31 -16.00
CA GLU A 126 -7.87 26.57 -16.75
C GLU A 126 -6.64 26.72 -17.66
N TYR A 127 -5.60 25.91 -17.46
CA TYR A 127 -4.49 25.87 -18.40
C TYR A 127 -4.94 25.29 -19.74
N GLN A 128 -5.69 24.17 -19.74
CA GLN A 128 -6.11 23.49 -20.96
C GLN A 128 -7.07 24.35 -21.80
N THR A 129 -7.93 25.15 -21.17
CA THR A 129 -8.91 26.00 -21.87
C THR A 129 -8.26 27.14 -22.68
N ARG A 130 -6.99 27.44 -22.43
CA ARG A 130 -6.23 28.48 -23.14
C ARG A 130 -5.46 27.95 -24.36
N LEU A 131 -5.44 26.62 -24.55
CA LEU A 131 -4.65 25.99 -25.60
C LEU A 131 -5.44 25.91 -26.92
N PRO A 132 -4.78 26.05 -28.09
CA PRO A 132 -5.46 25.99 -29.38
C PRO A 132 -6.22 24.68 -29.64
N GLN A 133 -5.75 23.58 -29.05
CA GLN A 133 -6.33 22.24 -29.21
C GLN A 133 -7.47 21.93 -28.23
N ALA A 134 -7.96 22.92 -27.46
CA ALA A 134 -9.02 22.69 -26.48
C ALA A 134 -10.29 22.14 -27.15
N THR A 135 -10.79 21.01 -26.66
CA THR A 135 -11.98 20.33 -27.22
C THR A 135 -13.28 20.84 -26.62
N GLY A 136 -13.23 21.41 -25.41
CA GLY A 136 -14.40 21.75 -24.58
C GLY A 136 -14.92 20.58 -23.73
N GLU A 137 -14.46 19.36 -24.00
CA GLU A 137 -14.79 18.17 -23.21
C GLU A 137 -14.15 18.25 -21.81
N THR A 138 -14.73 17.57 -20.82
CA THR A 138 -14.20 17.53 -19.45
C THR A 138 -13.94 16.10 -19.00
N PHE A 139 -12.75 15.86 -18.46
CA PHE A 139 -12.39 14.60 -17.81
C PHE A 139 -12.08 14.88 -16.33
N SER A 140 -12.75 14.17 -15.43
CA SER A 140 -12.58 14.35 -13.99
C SER A 140 -12.37 13.01 -13.29
N MET A 141 -11.44 12.97 -12.34
CA MET A 141 -11.13 11.78 -11.57
C MET A 141 -10.64 12.16 -10.17
N CYS A 142 -11.01 11.37 -9.16
CA CYS A 142 -10.47 11.48 -7.83
C CYS A 142 -9.30 10.50 -7.64
N ILE A 143 -8.24 10.96 -6.98
CA ILE A 143 -7.23 10.06 -6.43
C ILE A 143 -7.89 9.28 -5.29
N PRO A 144 -7.87 7.94 -5.28
CA PRO A 144 -8.29 7.16 -4.13
C PRO A 144 -7.50 7.66 -2.92
N PRO A 145 -8.15 8.27 -1.92
CA PRO A 145 -7.43 8.99 -0.88
C PRO A 145 -6.62 7.99 -0.05
N PRO A 146 -5.28 8.12 0.04
CA PRO A 146 -4.49 7.26 0.91
C PRO A 146 -4.86 7.49 2.37
N ASN A 147 -4.83 6.40 3.14
CA ASN A 147 -5.06 6.45 4.58
C ASN A 147 -3.88 7.16 5.27
N VAL A 148 -4.17 8.02 6.25
CA VAL A 148 -3.15 8.67 7.12
C VAL A 148 -2.57 7.69 8.15
N THR A 149 -2.17 6.49 7.73
CA THR A 149 -1.69 5.39 8.60
C THR A 149 -0.19 5.14 8.50
N GLY A 150 0.55 6.00 7.77
CA GLY A 150 1.99 5.90 7.59
C GLY A 150 2.41 6.20 6.15
N SER A 151 3.60 5.72 5.78
CA SER A 151 4.20 5.99 4.47
C SER A 151 3.53 5.21 3.33
N LEU A 152 3.51 5.83 2.14
CA LEU A 152 3.05 5.18 0.91
C LEU A 152 4.01 4.05 0.50
N HIS A 153 3.44 2.99 -0.05
CA HIS A 153 4.18 1.86 -0.63
C HIS A 153 3.93 1.74 -2.15
N ILE A 154 4.64 0.82 -2.81
CA ILE A 154 4.61 0.61 -4.27
C ILE A 154 3.21 0.41 -4.88
N GLY A 155 2.25 -0.08 -4.10
CA GLY A 155 0.86 -0.22 -4.53
C GLY A 155 0.21 1.14 -4.83
N HIS A 156 0.46 2.13 -3.97
CA HIS A 156 0.03 3.50 -4.21
C HIS A 156 0.70 4.08 -5.45
N ALA A 157 2.01 3.84 -5.62
CA ALA A 157 2.75 4.31 -6.79
C ALA A 157 2.17 3.75 -8.09
N LEU A 158 1.82 2.46 -8.13
CA LEU A 158 1.19 1.82 -9.30
C LEU A 158 -0.15 2.48 -9.65
N THR A 159 -1.04 2.64 -8.66
CA THR A 159 -2.36 3.25 -8.89
C THR A 159 -2.23 4.68 -9.38
N VAL A 160 -1.39 5.49 -8.71
CA VAL A 160 -1.18 6.90 -9.07
C VAL A 160 -0.53 7.02 -10.46
N ALA A 161 0.41 6.14 -10.82
CA ALA A 161 1.05 6.17 -12.14
C ALA A 161 0.07 5.90 -13.27
N ILE A 162 -0.86 4.95 -13.11
CA ILE A 162 -1.91 4.67 -14.09
C ILE A 162 -2.83 5.88 -14.24
N GLN A 163 -3.24 6.47 -13.11
CA GLN A 163 -4.09 7.66 -13.11
C GLN A 163 -3.42 8.87 -13.75
N ASP A 164 -2.14 9.12 -13.44
CA ASP A 164 -1.35 10.21 -14.03
C ASP A 164 -1.22 10.05 -15.55
N ALA A 165 -0.99 8.83 -16.04
CA ALA A 165 -0.91 8.54 -17.47
C ALA A 165 -2.23 8.88 -18.20
N LEU A 166 -3.38 8.51 -17.63
CA LEU A 166 -4.70 8.87 -18.18
C LEU A 166 -4.93 10.37 -18.18
N VAL A 167 -4.60 11.05 -17.07
CA VAL A 167 -4.70 12.51 -16.94
C VAL A 167 -3.86 13.22 -17.99
N ARG A 168 -2.61 12.80 -18.19
CA ARG A 168 -1.73 13.37 -19.23
C ARG A 168 -2.28 13.12 -20.62
N TRP A 169 -2.76 11.92 -20.91
CA TRP A 169 -3.35 11.59 -22.19
C TRP A 169 -4.57 12.45 -22.52
N HIS A 170 -5.50 12.63 -21.58
CA HIS A 170 -6.65 13.52 -21.76
C HIS A 170 -6.24 15.00 -21.94
N ARG A 171 -5.26 15.49 -21.17
CA ARG A 171 -4.71 16.84 -21.36
C ARG A 171 -4.09 17.02 -22.75
N MET A 172 -3.38 16.01 -23.26
CA MET A 172 -2.78 16.03 -24.59
C MET A 172 -3.84 16.00 -25.71
N ARG A 173 -4.98 15.34 -25.47
CA ARG A 173 -6.15 15.36 -26.37
C ARG A 173 -6.89 16.69 -26.40
N GLY A 174 -6.58 17.60 -25.48
CA GLY A 174 -7.23 18.92 -25.38
C GLY A 174 -8.43 18.96 -24.43
N ASP A 175 -8.70 17.88 -23.71
CA ASP A 175 -9.79 17.83 -22.73
C ASP A 175 -9.42 18.67 -21.49
N ARG A 176 -10.43 19.28 -20.87
CA ARG A 176 -10.27 19.97 -19.59
C ARG A 176 -10.21 18.94 -18.46
N VAL A 177 -9.05 18.82 -17.80
CA VAL A 177 -8.81 17.75 -16.83
C VAL A 177 -8.78 18.24 -15.39
N LEU A 178 -9.63 17.66 -14.54
CA LEU A 178 -9.60 17.80 -13.08
C LEU A 178 -9.18 16.49 -12.42
N TRP A 179 -8.04 16.48 -11.74
CA TRP A 179 -7.56 15.33 -10.97
C TRP A 179 -7.48 15.71 -9.50
N VAL A 180 -8.43 15.24 -8.70
CA VAL A 180 -8.66 15.72 -7.33
C VAL A 180 -7.82 14.92 -6.32
N PRO A 181 -6.85 15.53 -5.63
CA PRO A 181 -6.15 14.88 -4.52
C PRO A 181 -6.96 14.92 -3.23
N GLY A 182 -6.63 14.02 -2.30
CA GLY A 182 -7.20 13.99 -0.95
C GLY A 182 -6.49 12.95 -0.09
N SER A 183 -6.81 12.92 1.20
CA SER A 183 -6.31 11.95 2.18
C SER A 183 -7.48 11.45 3.04
N ASP A 184 -7.46 10.18 3.41
CA ASP A 184 -8.49 9.59 4.27
C ASP A 184 -8.01 9.52 5.71
N HIS A 185 -8.80 10.09 6.62
CA HIS A 185 -8.61 9.99 8.06
C HIS A 185 -8.54 8.55 8.59
N ALA A 186 -9.14 7.58 7.88
CA ALA A 186 -9.02 6.15 8.14
C ALA A 186 -9.31 5.71 9.60
N GLY A 187 -10.21 6.44 10.28
CA GLY A 187 -10.69 6.23 11.66
C GLY A 187 -9.95 5.19 12.51
N ILE A 188 -10.47 3.96 12.54
CA ILE A 188 -9.96 2.86 13.39
C ILE A 188 -8.51 2.48 13.04
N ALA A 189 -8.14 2.53 11.76
CA ALA A 189 -6.78 2.20 11.33
C ALA A 189 -5.78 3.24 11.86
N THR A 190 -6.10 4.53 11.75
CA THR A 190 -5.27 5.61 12.31
C THR A 190 -5.18 5.50 13.82
N GLN A 191 -6.30 5.26 14.50
CA GLN A 191 -6.32 5.04 15.94
C GLN A 191 -5.37 3.90 16.35
N ALA A 192 -5.44 2.74 15.69
CA ALA A 192 -4.59 1.60 16.02
C ALA A 192 -3.09 1.88 15.81
N VAL A 193 -2.74 2.66 14.79
CA VAL A 193 -1.35 3.05 14.53
C VAL A 193 -0.84 4.03 15.59
N VAL A 194 -1.64 5.04 15.94
CA VAL A 194 -1.30 6.02 16.99
C VAL A 194 -1.16 5.34 18.35
N GLU A 195 -2.07 4.43 18.71
CA GLU A 195 -1.97 3.66 19.95
C GLU A 195 -0.67 2.83 20.03
N LYS A 196 -0.31 2.16 18.92
CA LYS A 196 0.92 1.39 18.85
C LYS A 196 2.15 2.28 18.97
N GLN A 197 2.11 3.48 18.40
CA GLN A 197 3.18 4.46 18.47
C GLN A 197 3.35 4.99 19.90
N LEU A 198 2.26 5.40 20.56
CA LEU A 198 2.27 5.87 21.94
C LEU A 198 2.82 4.82 22.90
N TRP A 199 2.42 3.57 22.73
CA TRP A 199 2.97 2.47 23.53
C TRP A 199 4.47 2.29 23.29
N LYS A 200 4.93 2.39 22.05
CA LYS A 200 6.35 2.21 21.69
C LYS A 200 7.23 3.35 22.20
N GLU A 201 6.78 4.59 22.12
CA GLU A 201 7.58 5.78 22.43
C GLU A 201 7.47 6.21 23.89
N GLN A 202 6.27 6.13 24.46
CA GLN A 202 5.97 6.67 25.78
C GLN A 202 5.54 5.59 26.78
N GLY A 203 5.20 4.38 26.32
CA GLY A 203 4.71 3.31 27.18
C GLY A 203 3.30 3.57 27.74
N VAL A 204 2.55 4.49 27.12
CA VAL A 204 1.22 4.92 27.59
C VAL A 204 0.13 4.26 26.75
N ARG A 205 -0.97 3.87 27.39
CA ARG A 205 -2.16 3.34 26.68
C ARG A 205 -3.19 4.44 26.46
N ARG A 206 -4.02 4.33 25.41
CA ARG A 206 -5.10 5.30 25.11
C ARG A 206 -6.03 5.58 26.30
N HIS A 207 -6.26 4.55 27.12
CA HIS A 207 -7.16 4.61 28.27
C HIS A 207 -6.60 5.47 29.41
N GLU A 208 -5.29 5.72 29.40
CA GLU A 208 -4.58 6.52 30.39
C GLU A 208 -4.55 8.02 30.00
N LEU A 209 -4.69 8.34 28.70
CA LEU A 209 -4.66 9.71 28.15
C LEU A 209 -6.03 10.40 28.14
N GLY A 210 -7.13 9.65 28.20
CA GLY A 210 -8.47 10.23 27.98
C GLY A 210 -8.69 10.71 26.53
N ARG A 211 -9.91 11.16 26.21
CA ARG A 211 -10.31 11.45 24.82
C ARG A 211 -9.58 12.66 24.23
N GLU A 212 -9.53 13.78 24.95
CA GLU A 212 -9.01 15.03 24.41
C GLU A 212 -7.52 14.97 24.14
N ASP A 213 -6.73 14.41 25.05
CA ASP A 213 -5.29 14.29 24.85
C ASP A 213 -4.96 13.23 23.79
N PHE A 214 -5.71 12.12 23.72
CA PHE A 214 -5.56 11.18 22.62
C PHE A 214 -5.90 11.81 21.25
N LEU A 215 -6.91 12.67 21.17
CA LEU A 215 -7.23 13.39 19.92
C LEU A 215 -6.09 14.31 19.49
N LYS A 216 -5.40 14.97 20.43
CA LYS A 216 -4.21 15.77 20.11
C LYS A 216 -3.11 14.92 19.49
N GLU A 217 -2.84 13.74 20.06
CA GLU A 217 -1.87 12.79 19.51
C GLU A 217 -2.24 12.32 18.09
N VAL A 218 -3.53 12.08 17.83
CA VAL A 218 -4.02 11.72 16.49
C VAL A 218 -3.82 12.87 15.49
N TRP A 219 -4.08 14.12 15.88
CA TRP A 219 -3.83 15.28 15.02
C TRP A 219 -2.33 15.48 14.76
N GLN A 220 -1.49 15.33 15.79
CA GLN A 220 -0.04 15.37 15.62
C GLN A 220 0.45 14.28 14.67
N TRP A 221 -0.13 13.08 14.73
CA TRP A 221 0.16 12.00 13.79
C TRP A 221 -0.20 12.36 12.35
N LYS A 222 -1.36 12.98 12.12
CA LYS A 222 -1.83 13.36 10.78
C LYS A 222 -0.96 14.45 10.13
N GLU A 223 -0.32 15.31 10.92
CA GLU A 223 0.57 16.38 10.43
C GLU A 223 2.05 15.94 10.27
N LYS A 224 2.41 14.73 10.71
CA LYS A 224 3.74 14.14 10.48
C LYS A 224 3.85 13.56 9.07
#